data_AF-A0A942IAP7-F1
#
_entry.id   AF-A0A942IAP7-F1
#
_cell.length_a   1.000
_cell.length_b   1.000
_cell.length_c   1.000
_cell.angle_alpha   90.00
_cell.angle_beta   90.00
_cell.angle_gamma   90.00
#
_symmetry.space_group_name_H-M   'P 1'
#
loop_
_entity.id
_entity.type
_entity.pdbx_description
1 polymer ?
#
loop_
_entity_poly.entity_id
_entity_poly.type
_entity_poly.pdbx_seq_one_letter_code
_entity_poly.pdbx_strand_id
1 'polypeptide(L)'
;MANTIHPGAPHHLPPFITAPGETDWFYNGSVIFIVVLVLALGSLYFRLHALPERLAHKNPNKVQFEIVAVLALLALFTHNTLYWVAALLLAFVRFPDFATPLTAMAESLARLASGRRVRDVEGAPAAKNEGTPVPVDIKEASPSEEFPWSAAQLGPPPPEPSPALDSEGHDQEATSPMKQQIPEKA
;
A
#
# COMPACT_ATOMS: atom_id res chain seq x y z
N MET A 1 -65.84 6.51 35.33
CA MET A 1 -65.77 5.26 36.11
C MET A 1 -64.31 5.04 36.46
N ALA A 2 -63.97 4.92 37.74
CA ALA A 2 -62.59 4.74 38.18
C ALA A 2 -62.15 3.31 37.85
N ASN A 3 -61.09 3.16 37.05
CA ASN A 3 -60.46 1.85 36.80
C ASN A 3 -59.79 1.39 38.10
N THR A 4 -60.42 0.43 38.79
CA THR A 4 -59.81 -0.26 39.93
C THR A 4 -58.66 -1.12 39.41
N ILE A 5 -57.43 -0.70 39.67
CA ILE A 5 -56.23 -1.46 39.33
C ILE A 5 -56.29 -2.82 40.05
N HIS A 6 -55.99 -3.90 39.32
CA HIS A 6 -56.02 -5.27 39.82
C HIS A 6 -55.08 -5.42 41.03
N PRO A 7 -55.49 -6.08 42.13
CA PRO A 7 -54.68 -6.19 43.36
C PRO A 7 -53.35 -6.95 43.19
N GLY A 8 -53.22 -7.73 42.10
CA GLY A 8 -51.96 -8.37 41.71
C GLY A 8 -51.10 -7.56 40.73
N ALA A 9 -51.47 -6.31 40.43
CA ALA A 9 -50.67 -5.47 39.55
C ALA A 9 -49.38 -5.00 40.26
N PRO A 10 -48.21 -5.07 39.60
CA PRO A 10 -46.97 -4.56 40.17
C PRO A 10 -47.08 -3.05 40.46
N HIS A 11 -46.68 -2.65 41.67
CA HIS A 11 -46.78 -1.27 42.14
C HIS A 11 -45.78 -0.29 41.49
N HIS A 12 -44.80 -0.81 40.74
CA HIS A 12 -43.82 0.00 40.02
C HIS A 12 -43.58 -0.62 38.64
N LEU A 13 -43.50 0.23 37.64
CA LEU A 13 -43.01 -0.14 36.33
C LEU A 13 -41.50 0.10 36.27
N PRO A 14 -40.76 -0.71 35.49
CA PRO A 14 -39.37 -0.40 35.19
C PRO A 14 -39.25 1.00 34.58
N PRO A 15 -38.16 1.73 34.84
CA PRO A 15 -38.03 3.14 34.48
C PRO A 15 -38.07 3.41 32.96
N PHE A 16 -37.83 2.39 32.12
CA PHE A 16 -37.87 2.48 30.66
C PHE A 16 -39.26 2.26 30.05
N ILE A 17 -40.29 1.95 30.86
CA ILE A 17 -41.68 1.83 30.39
C ILE A 17 -42.40 3.15 30.69
N THR A 18 -42.84 3.85 29.65
CA THR A 18 -43.57 5.13 29.78
C THR A 18 -45.07 4.93 29.96
N ALA A 19 -45.70 5.83 30.73
CA ALA A 19 -47.14 5.79 30.97
C ALA A 19 -47.93 6.18 29.70
N PRO A 20 -49.21 5.78 29.59
CA PRO A 20 -50.05 6.16 28.45
C PRO A 20 -50.19 7.69 28.33
N GLY A 21 -49.86 8.24 27.15
CA GLY A 21 -49.91 9.68 26.88
C GLY A 21 -48.60 10.43 27.12
N GLU A 22 -47.57 9.76 27.63
CA GLU A 22 -46.22 10.31 27.74
C GLU A 22 -45.33 9.90 26.56
N THR A 23 -44.22 10.62 26.37
CA THR A 23 -43.26 10.35 25.28
C THR A 23 -42.32 9.21 25.65
N ASP A 24 -42.33 8.13 24.87
CA ASP A 24 -41.41 7.01 25.02
C ASP A 24 -39.99 7.38 24.53
N TRP A 25 -39.12 7.71 25.49
CA TRP A 25 -37.74 8.10 25.26
C TRP A 25 -36.86 6.93 24.80
N PHE A 26 -37.15 5.70 25.24
CA PHE A 26 -36.39 4.52 24.84
C PHE A 26 -36.73 4.14 23.39
N TYR A 27 -38.01 4.19 23.02
CA TYR A 27 -38.45 4.02 21.64
C TYR A 27 -37.80 5.07 20.73
N ASN A 28 -37.89 6.36 21.08
CA ASN A 28 -37.30 7.43 20.29
C ASN A 28 -35.78 7.29 20.16
N GLY A 29 -35.09 6.97 21.25
CA GLY A 29 -33.65 6.70 21.25
C GLY A 29 -33.29 5.51 20.37
N SER A 30 -34.06 4.44 20.40
CA SER A 30 -33.87 3.25 19.57
C SER A 30 -34.08 3.55 18.09
N VAL A 31 -35.09 4.34 17.73
CA VAL A 31 -35.33 4.77 16.35
C VAL A 31 -34.14 5.58 15.83
N ILE A 32 -33.68 6.58 16.59
CA ILE A 32 -32.51 7.39 16.21
C ILE A 32 -31.27 6.50 16.09
N PHE A 33 -31.04 5.61 17.05
CA PHE A 33 -29.93 4.67 17.04
C PHE A 33 -29.95 3.77 15.81
N ILE A 34 -31.11 3.19 15.46
CA ILE A 34 -31.24 2.35 14.26
C ILE A 34 -30.95 3.15 13.00
N VAL A 35 -31.45 4.39 12.89
CA VAL A 35 -31.16 5.25 11.74
C VAL A 35 -29.66 5.51 11.62
N VAL A 36 -29.00 5.89 12.71
CA VAL A 36 -27.54 6.11 12.73
C VAL A 36 -26.79 4.82 12.40
N LEU A 37 -27.21 3.68 12.97
CA LEU A 37 -26.58 2.38 12.73
C LEU A 37 -26.71 1.96 11.26
N VAL A 38 -27.88 2.11 10.65
CA VAL A 38 -28.11 1.82 9.24
C VAL A 38 -27.27 2.75 8.36
N LEU A 39 -27.20 4.04 8.67
CA LEU A 39 -26.35 4.98 7.93
C LEU A 39 -24.86 4.64 8.08
N ALA A 40 -24.41 4.26 9.26
CA ALA A 40 -23.04 3.85 9.53
C ALA A 40 -22.68 2.54 8.79
N LEU A 41 -23.55 1.52 8.87
CA LEU A 41 -23.38 0.26 8.16
C LEU A 41 -23.48 0.44 6.65
N GLY A 42 -24.40 1.28 6.16
CA GLY A 42 -24.53 1.63 4.75
C GLY A 42 -23.30 2.36 4.23
N SER A 43 -22.78 3.34 4.99
CA SER A 43 -21.52 4.02 4.67
C SER A 43 -20.35 3.04 4.65
N LEU A 44 -20.28 2.14 5.63
CA LEU A 44 -19.27 1.09 5.69
C LEU A 44 -19.36 0.13 4.50
N TYR A 45 -20.58 -0.28 4.11
CA TYR A 45 -20.85 -1.13 2.96
C TYR A 45 -20.36 -0.48 1.67
N PHE A 46 -20.70 0.80 1.42
CA PHE A 46 -20.20 1.53 0.26
C PHE A 46 -18.68 1.68 0.29
N ARG A 47 -18.10 1.90 1.47
CA ARG A 47 -16.65 2.02 1.63
C ARG A 47 -15.90 0.71 1.39
N LEU A 48 -16.43 -0.42 1.85
CA LEU A 48 -15.90 -1.77 1.60
C LEU A 48 -15.98 -2.15 0.11
N HIS A 49 -17.06 -1.77 -0.57
CA HIS A 49 -17.21 -2.01 -2.01
C HIS A 49 -16.34 -1.10 -2.88
N ALA A 50 -15.92 0.06 -2.35
CA ALA A 50 -14.94 0.94 -3.01
C ALA A 50 -13.47 0.53 -2.74
N LEU A 51 -13.20 -0.44 -1.86
CA LEU A 51 -11.84 -0.91 -1.60
C LEU A 51 -11.13 -1.56 -2.81
N PRO A 52 -11.78 -2.41 -3.63
CA PRO A 52 -11.14 -3.01 -4.79
C PRO A 52 -10.59 -1.97 -5.77
N GLU A 53 -11.33 -0.88 -6.01
CA GLU A 53 -10.89 0.25 -6.83
C GLU A 53 -9.64 0.93 -6.25
N ARG A 54 -9.63 1.20 -4.93
CA ARG A 54 -8.51 1.86 -4.26
C ARG A 54 -7.26 0.99 -4.15
N LEU A 55 -7.42 -0.33 -4.05
CA LEU A 55 -6.31 -1.28 -4.00
C LEU A 55 -5.63 -1.42 -5.36
N ALA A 56 -6.41 -1.36 -6.44
CA ALA A 56 -5.87 -1.49 -7.78
C ALA A 56 -5.04 -0.26 -8.24
N HIS A 57 -5.23 0.91 -7.63
CA HIS A 57 -4.38 2.10 -7.86
C HIS A 57 -2.90 1.90 -7.46
N LYS A 58 -2.60 0.93 -6.58
CA LYS A 58 -1.23 0.64 -6.15
C LYS A 58 -0.49 -0.32 -7.08
N ASN A 59 -1.17 -0.90 -8.07
CA ASN A 59 -0.59 -1.88 -8.98
C ASN A 59 -0.19 -1.23 -10.32
N PRO A 60 0.96 -1.60 -10.90
CA PRO A 60 1.50 -0.98 -12.12
C PRO A 60 0.73 -1.32 -13.43
N ASN A 61 -0.22 -2.26 -13.41
CA ASN A 61 -0.88 -2.75 -14.63
C ASN A 61 -2.27 -2.11 -14.86
N LYS A 62 -2.38 -1.22 -15.85
CA LYS A 62 -3.61 -0.48 -16.19
C LYS A 62 -4.83 -1.36 -16.48
N VAL A 63 -4.63 -2.51 -17.14
CA VAL A 63 -5.74 -3.42 -17.50
C VAL A 63 -6.30 -4.16 -16.28
N GLN A 64 -5.45 -4.55 -15.32
CA GLN A 64 -5.91 -5.17 -14.07
C GLN A 64 -6.77 -4.19 -13.26
N PHE A 65 -6.41 -2.91 -13.27
CA PHE A 65 -7.20 -1.85 -12.65
C PHE A 65 -8.60 -1.72 -13.27
N GLU A 66 -8.68 -1.67 -14.60
CA GLU A 66 -9.96 -1.56 -15.31
C GLU A 66 -10.88 -2.76 -15.02
N ILE A 67 -10.35 -3.98 -15.03
CA ILE A 67 -11.13 -5.19 -14.74
C ILE A 67 -11.63 -5.18 -13.29
N VAL A 68 -10.76 -4.88 -12.32
CA VAL A 68 -11.15 -4.80 -10.90
C VAL A 68 -12.21 -3.72 -10.67
N ALA A 69 -12.09 -2.56 -11.32
CA ALA A 69 -13.06 -1.47 -11.23
C ALA A 69 -14.44 -1.87 -11.77
N VAL A 70 -14.50 -2.54 -12.93
CA VAL A 70 -15.76 -3.03 -13.51
C VAL A 70 -16.40 -4.11 -12.63
N LEU A 71 -15.61 -5.03 -12.06
CA LEU A 71 -16.13 -6.04 -11.12
C LEU A 71 -16.73 -5.42 -9.86
N ALA A 72 -16.11 -4.37 -9.31
CA ALA A 72 -16.64 -3.64 -8.16
C ALA A 72 -17.96 -2.92 -8.50
N LEU A 73 -18.05 -2.32 -9.69
CA LEU A 73 -19.28 -1.69 -10.19
C LEU A 73 -20.41 -2.71 -10.35
N LEU A 74 -20.11 -3.89 -10.91
CA LEU A 74 -21.06 -5.01 -11.04
C LEU A 74 -21.51 -5.53 -9.68
N ALA A 75 -20.60 -5.67 -8.70
CA ALA A 75 -20.94 -6.08 -7.34
C ALA A 75 -21.94 -5.12 -6.67
N LEU A 76 -21.78 -3.81 -6.91
CA LEU A 76 -22.66 -2.78 -6.36
C LEU A 76 -24.03 -2.75 -7.06
N PHE A 77 -24.05 -2.87 -8.39
CA PHE A 77 -25.30 -2.87 -9.17
C PHE A 77 -26.15 -4.12 -8.88
N THR A 78 -25.52 -5.29 -8.78
CA THR A 78 -26.22 -6.57 -8.61
C THR A 78 -26.39 -6.98 -7.14
N HIS A 79 -25.64 -6.39 -6.20
CA HIS A 79 -25.65 -6.77 -4.79
C HIS A 79 -25.28 -8.26 -4.56
N ASN A 80 -24.42 -8.82 -5.40
CA ASN A 80 -23.94 -10.21 -5.28
C ASN A 80 -22.51 -10.24 -4.73
N THR A 81 -22.35 -10.83 -3.55
CA THR A 81 -21.09 -10.93 -2.80
C THR A 81 -19.97 -11.63 -3.58
N LEU A 82 -20.30 -12.54 -4.51
CA LEU A 82 -19.31 -13.23 -5.35
C LEU A 82 -18.44 -12.26 -6.15
N TYR A 83 -19.04 -11.22 -6.73
CA TYR A 83 -18.30 -10.25 -7.53
C TYR A 83 -17.36 -9.41 -6.68
N TRP A 84 -17.78 -9.06 -5.45
CA TRP A 84 -16.91 -8.35 -4.50
C TRP A 84 -15.73 -9.22 -4.03
N VAL A 85 -15.99 -10.48 -3.68
CA VAL A 85 -14.93 -11.44 -3.29
C VAL A 85 -13.97 -11.68 -4.46
N ALA A 86 -14.49 -11.85 -5.68
CA ALA A 86 -13.68 -12.01 -6.87
C ALA A 86 -12.81 -10.76 -7.13
N ALA A 87 -13.35 -9.55 -6.99
CA ALA A 87 -12.59 -8.31 -7.15
C ALA A 87 -11.43 -8.20 -6.14
N LEU A 88 -11.66 -8.59 -4.88
CA LEU A 88 -10.61 -8.61 -3.85
C LEU A 88 -9.54 -9.66 -4.15
N LEU A 89 -9.92 -10.88 -4.50
CA LEU A 89 -8.97 -11.94 -4.89
C LEU A 89 -8.14 -11.51 -6.10
N LEU A 90 -8.79 -10.94 -7.12
CA LEU A 90 -8.15 -10.46 -8.34
C LEU A 90 -7.22 -9.26 -8.08
N ALA A 91 -7.52 -8.41 -7.09
CA ALA A 91 -6.66 -7.30 -6.69
C ALA A 91 -5.43 -7.76 -5.89
N PHE A 92 -5.57 -8.83 -5.09
CA PHE A 92 -4.47 -9.42 -4.31
C PHE A 92 -3.49 -10.23 -5.16
N VAL A 93 -3.99 -10.92 -6.19
CA VAL A 93 -3.14 -11.67 -7.13
C VAL A 93 -2.61 -10.72 -8.20
N ARG A 94 -1.29 -10.48 -8.22
CA ARG A 94 -0.66 -9.73 -9.31
C ARG A 94 -0.60 -10.60 -10.56
N PHE A 95 -1.26 -10.18 -11.64
CA PHE A 95 -1.03 -10.80 -12.94
C PHE A 95 0.33 -10.35 -13.49
N PRO A 96 1.14 -11.27 -14.03
CA PRO A 96 2.34 -10.89 -14.77
C PRO A 96 1.99 -10.02 -15.98
N ASP A 97 2.85 -9.06 -16.30
CA ASP A 97 2.72 -8.32 -17.55
C ASP A 97 3.21 -9.20 -18.71
N PHE A 98 2.25 -9.76 -19.44
CA PHE A 98 2.51 -10.59 -20.62
C PHE A 98 2.56 -9.78 -21.92
N ALA A 99 2.16 -8.50 -21.91
CA ALA A 99 2.12 -7.68 -23.11
C ALA A 99 3.50 -7.14 -23.50
N THR A 100 4.31 -6.75 -22.52
CA THR A 100 5.69 -6.28 -22.73
C THR A 100 6.60 -7.30 -23.43
N PRO A 101 6.65 -8.59 -23.05
CA PRO A 101 7.46 -9.56 -23.79
C PRO A 101 6.91 -9.86 -25.20
N LEU A 102 5.58 -9.88 -25.38
CA LEU A 102 4.94 -10.10 -26.69
C LEU A 102 5.22 -8.96 -27.68
N THR A 103 5.15 -7.72 -27.21
CA THR A 103 5.49 -6.54 -28.02
C THR A 103 6.97 -6.51 -28.37
N ALA A 104 7.86 -6.85 -27.43
CA ALA A 104 9.30 -6.99 -27.71
C ALA A 104 9.60 -8.05 -28.79
N MET A 105 8.87 -9.18 -28.79
CA MET A 105 8.98 -10.20 -29.85
C MET A 105 8.50 -9.69 -31.20
N ALA A 106 7.34 -9.01 -31.23
CA ALA A 106 6.80 -8.43 -32.46
C ALA A 106 7.75 -7.37 -33.06
N GLU A 107 8.36 -6.54 -32.21
CA GLU A 107 9.32 -5.52 -32.64
C GLU A 107 10.63 -6.13 -33.12
N SER A 108 11.13 -7.16 -32.45
CA SER A 108 12.30 -7.92 -32.90
C SER A 108 12.06 -8.57 -34.27
N LEU A 109 10.87 -9.15 -34.47
CA LEU A 109 10.48 -9.75 -35.75
C LEU A 109 10.30 -8.70 -36.84
N ALA A 110 9.70 -7.55 -36.52
CA ALA A 110 9.58 -6.42 -37.43
C ALA A 110 10.95 -5.88 -37.88
N ARG A 111 11.93 -5.81 -36.98
CA ARG A 111 13.31 -5.42 -37.31
C ARG A 111 14.00 -6.44 -38.22
N LEU A 112 13.80 -7.74 -38.00
CA LEU A 112 14.33 -8.79 -38.87
C LEU A 112 13.68 -8.75 -40.27
N ALA A 113 12.37 -8.54 -40.34
CA ALA A 113 11.65 -8.40 -41.61
C ALA A 113 12.06 -7.14 -42.38
N SER A 114 12.23 -6.01 -41.70
CA SER A 114 12.69 -4.75 -42.30
C SER A 114 14.16 -4.82 -42.72
N GLY A 115 15.04 -5.41 -41.91
CA GLY A 115 16.45 -5.60 -42.24
C GLY A 115 16.70 -6.57 -43.40
N ARG A 116 15.76 -7.50 -43.67
CA ARG A 116 15.77 -8.33 -44.88
C ARG A 116 15.41 -7.52 -46.13
N ARG A 117 14.38 -6.68 -46.06
CA ARG A 117 14.03 -5.78 -47.18
C ARG A 117 15.17 -4.85 -47.58
N VAL A 118 15.94 -4.30 -46.63
CA VAL A 118 17.08 -3.42 -46.95
C VAL A 118 18.20 -4.18 -47.68
N ARG A 119 18.50 -5.43 -47.29
CA ARG A 119 19.50 -6.25 -47.97
C ARG A 119 19.08 -6.69 -49.38
N ASP A 120 17.79 -6.91 -49.58
CA ASP A 120 17.24 -7.28 -50.89
C ASP A 120 17.24 -6.09 -51.88
N VAL A 121 17.31 -4.84 -51.38
CA VAL A 121 17.46 -3.63 -52.21
C VAL A 121 18.92 -3.39 -52.61
N GLU A 122 19.89 -3.93 -51.87
CA GLU A 122 21.32 -3.63 -52.02
C GLU A 122 22.16 -4.78 -52.59
N GLY A 123 21.56 -5.94 -52.87
CA GLY A 123 22.29 -7.17 -53.23
C GLY A 123 22.03 -7.75 -54.62
N ALA A 124 22.78 -7.30 -55.64
CA ALA A 124 23.35 -8.12 -56.73
C ALA A 124 24.24 -7.26 -57.68
N PRO A 125 25.40 -7.76 -58.18
CA PRO A 125 26.66 -7.90 -57.46
C PRO A 125 27.82 -7.10 -58.12
N ALA A 126 28.85 -6.72 -57.35
CA ALA A 126 30.14 -6.30 -57.88
C ALA A 126 31.27 -7.09 -57.23
N ALA A 127 31.95 -7.88 -58.05
CA ALA A 127 33.11 -8.66 -57.69
C ALA A 127 34.36 -7.79 -57.53
N LYS A 128 35.30 -8.33 -56.73
CA LYS A 128 36.72 -7.97 -56.54
C LYS A 128 37.00 -6.76 -55.65
N ASN A 129 37.71 -7.00 -54.55
CA ASN A 129 39.10 -6.57 -54.41
C ASN A 129 39.76 -7.30 -53.22
N GLU A 130 40.84 -8.00 -53.54
CA GLU A 130 41.86 -8.44 -52.60
C GLU A 130 42.61 -7.22 -52.08
N GLY A 131 42.93 -7.17 -50.78
CA GLY A 131 43.66 -6.05 -50.19
C GLY A 131 43.81 -6.12 -48.68
N THR A 132 44.76 -6.95 -48.22
CA THR A 132 45.60 -6.77 -47.02
C THR A 132 44.95 -6.96 -45.62
N PRO A 133 45.33 -8.00 -44.85
CA PRO A 133 45.08 -8.04 -43.42
C PRO A 133 46.06 -7.12 -42.70
N VAL A 134 45.54 -6.10 -42.00
CA VAL A 134 46.30 -5.30 -41.03
C VAL A 134 46.73 -6.22 -39.88
N PRO A 135 48.00 -6.22 -39.42
CA PRO A 135 48.42 -7.06 -38.30
C PRO A 135 47.80 -6.53 -37.00
N VAL A 136 46.99 -7.34 -36.33
CA VAL A 136 46.62 -7.11 -34.93
C VAL A 136 47.79 -7.62 -34.09
N ASP A 137 48.47 -6.70 -33.41
CA ASP A 137 49.51 -6.97 -32.42
C ASP A 137 48.91 -7.77 -31.25
N ILE A 138 49.09 -9.09 -31.29
CA ILE A 138 48.83 -9.97 -30.14
C ILE A 138 50.11 -9.98 -29.31
N LYS A 139 50.18 -9.07 -28.34
CA LYS A 139 51.16 -9.17 -27.26
C LYS A 139 50.84 -10.40 -26.43
N GLU A 140 51.76 -11.36 -26.53
CA GLU A 140 51.97 -12.58 -25.75
C GLU A 140 51.17 -12.68 -24.44
N ALA A 141 50.36 -13.73 -24.38
CA ALA A 141 49.99 -14.34 -23.12
C ALA A 141 51.23 -15.00 -22.49
N SER A 142 51.47 -14.74 -21.20
CA SER A 142 52.11 -15.72 -20.32
C SER A 142 51.58 -15.56 -18.89
N PRO A 143 51.42 -16.67 -18.14
CA PRO A 143 50.43 -16.81 -17.06
C PRO A 143 51.06 -16.72 -15.67
N SER A 144 50.40 -15.99 -14.77
CA SER A 144 50.48 -16.24 -13.33
C SER A 144 49.25 -15.64 -12.65
N GLU A 145 48.41 -16.53 -12.16
CA GLU A 145 47.19 -16.32 -11.40
C GLU A 145 47.46 -15.56 -10.10
N GLU A 146 46.60 -14.61 -9.76
CA GLU A 146 46.20 -14.33 -8.37
C GLU A 146 44.95 -13.43 -8.38
N PHE A 147 43.79 -14.05 -8.19
CA PHE A 147 42.49 -13.37 -8.19
C PHE A 147 42.25 -12.64 -6.86
N PRO A 148 41.71 -11.41 -6.88
CA PRO A 148 41.67 -10.49 -5.73
C PRO A 148 40.57 -10.77 -4.68
N TRP A 149 40.06 -12.00 -4.56
CA TRP A 149 39.08 -12.36 -3.52
C TRP A 149 39.71 -12.98 -2.26
N SER A 150 41.04 -12.95 -2.14
CA SER A 150 41.77 -13.41 -0.93
C SER A 150 41.71 -12.44 0.28
N ALA A 151 41.11 -11.25 0.12
CA ALA A 151 41.02 -10.25 1.18
C ALA A 151 39.76 -10.33 2.06
N ALA A 152 38.97 -11.41 1.99
CA ALA A 152 37.72 -11.55 2.73
C ALA A 152 37.85 -12.26 4.10
N GLN A 153 39.06 -12.54 4.58
CA GLN A 153 39.29 -13.41 5.75
C GLN A 153 40.08 -12.75 6.91
N LEU A 154 39.70 -11.55 7.34
CA LEU A 154 40.10 -11.00 8.64
C LEU A 154 38.83 -10.49 9.34
N GLY A 155 38.51 -11.07 10.51
CA GLY A 155 37.43 -10.61 11.37
C GLY A 155 37.64 -9.16 11.85
N PRO A 156 36.66 -8.56 12.52
CA PRO A 156 36.71 -7.14 12.89
C PRO A 156 37.97 -6.83 13.71
N PRO A 157 38.69 -5.73 13.41
CA PRO A 157 39.84 -5.32 14.20
C PRO A 157 39.39 -4.96 15.64
N PRO A 158 40.26 -5.16 16.65
CA PRO A 158 39.97 -4.77 18.03
C PRO A 158 39.68 -3.26 18.15
N PRO A 159 38.84 -2.82 19.08
CA PRO A 159 38.49 -1.40 19.23
C PRO A 159 39.74 -0.60 19.64
N GLU A 160 40.04 0.46 18.89
CA GLU A 160 41.05 1.44 19.26
C GLU A 160 40.66 2.16 20.56
N PRO A 161 41.64 2.52 21.42
CA PRO A 161 41.37 3.17 22.70
C PRO A 161 40.79 4.58 22.49
N SER A 162 39.66 4.84 23.14
CA SER A 162 39.00 6.14 23.19
C SER A 162 39.98 7.27 23.55
N PRO A 163 39.97 8.42 22.85
CA PRO A 163 40.65 9.60 23.35
C PRO A 163 39.93 10.07 24.62
N ALA A 164 40.74 10.41 25.61
CA ALA A 164 40.35 10.80 26.95
C ALA A 164 39.28 11.91 26.92
N LEU A 165 38.30 11.77 27.81
CA LEU A 165 37.39 12.84 28.18
C LEU A 165 38.17 13.82 29.05
N ASP A 166 38.46 14.97 28.47
CA ASP A 166 39.02 16.12 29.16
C ASP A 166 37.99 16.61 30.18
N SER A 167 38.45 16.62 31.42
CA SER A 167 37.82 17.22 32.59
C SER A 167 37.68 18.73 32.43
N GLU A 168 36.47 19.26 32.56
CA GLU A 168 36.09 20.57 33.14
C GLU A 168 34.55 20.62 33.09
N GLY A 169 33.79 20.70 34.19
CA GLY A 169 33.95 21.57 35.35
C GLY A 169 33.10 22.84 35.13
N HIS A 170 31.84 22.80 35.58
CA HIS A 170 31.00 23.91 36.08
C HIS A 170 29.58 23.33 36.31
N ASP A 171 29.26 22.92 37.53
CA ASP A 171 28.59 23.73 38.57
C ASP A 171 27.09 23.88 38.26
N GLN A 172 26.24 23.00 38.82
CA GLN A 172 25.51 23.22 40.08
C GLN A 172 24.72 24.53 40.12
N GLU A 173 23.43 24.44 39.81
CA GLU A 173 22.40 25.32 40.40
C GLU A 173 21.17 24.42 40.67
N ALA A 174 21.09 23.83 41.87
CA ALA A 174 20.33 24.35 43.02
C ALA A 174 18.84 24.55 42.67
N THR A 175 17.98 23.57 42.93
CA THR A 175 17.14 23.53 44.15
C THR A 175 16.58 24.90 44.57
N SER A 176 15.25 25.08 44.44
CA SER A 176 14.32 25.55 45.49
C SER A 176 13.09 26.27 44.91
N PRO A 177 11.85 25.90 45.29
CA PRO A 177 10.66 26.72 45.10
C PRO A 177 10.26 27.39 46.43
N MET A 178 10.39 28.71 46.57
CA MET A 178 9.77 29.44 47.69
C MET A 178 9.67 30.97 47.49
N LYS A 179 8.43 31.49 47.39
CA LYS A 179 7.89 32.79 47.86
C LYS A 179 6.55 33.01 47.13
N GLN A 180 5.36 32.96 47.74
CA GLN A 180 4.86 33.74 48.87
C GLN A 180 5.30 35.21 48.83
N GLN A 181 4.47 36.07 48.21
CA GLN A 181 3.97 37.34 48.77
C GLN A 181 3.20 38.12 47.71
N ILE A 182 1.89 38.29 47.92
CA ILE A 182 1.11 39.42 47.40
C ILE A 182 0.53 40.12 48.65
N PRO A 183 0.98 41.32 49.01
CA PRO A 183 0.24 42.26 49.86
C PRO A 183 -0.62 43.17 48.95
N GLU A 184 -1.91 43.33 49.23
CA GLU A 184 -2.51 44.41 50.04
C GLU A 184 -3.04 45.59 49.19
N LYS A 185 -4.36 45.79 49.30
CA LYS A 185 -5.19 47.02 49.17
C LYS A 185 -5.15 47.89 47.90
N ALA A 186 -6.34 48.07 47.34
CA ALA A 186 -7.12 49.30 47.52
C ALA A 186 -8.61 48.93 47.69
#